data_AF-A0A353Z4W1-F1
#
_entry.id   AF-A0A353Z4W1-F1
#
_cell.length_a   1.000
_cell.length_b   1.000
_cell.length_c   1.000
_cell.angle_alpha   90.00
_cell.angle_beta   90.00
_cell.angle_gamma   90.00
#
_symmetry.space_group_name_H-M   'P 1'
#
loop_
_entity.id
_entity.type
_entity.pdbx_description
1 polymer ?
#
loop_
_entity_poly.entity_id
_entity_poly.type
_entity_poly.pdbx_seq_one_letter_code
_entity_poly.pdbx_strand_id
1 'polypeptide(L)'
;MAAPPARFVCPQCGARLKIQSATAVERQIDCPGCQAPLHVLYEPSAGQVTVTRRESMSRAKAPPAGSSGGTSHGTGPIPEIVTPATPTTGPIPKGPTQAGAPVSGGLATPATVQPASSGETESVFPTDELLPPPMSWDPDSASGGRRRWLITGILVALGLAGVAFLRQRNSRNHDSGTTQPLPPVAATASGESSATLPEAGSAVEESPSTTAEPGPERDPVAEVENRWDGVQKSLAEILDETGAYPPAVVGDVSRSVESRLSWMALVARRQEGNDAIAVDWNSDWNAPVNDRFVRRRLVGFQNPMIAQLTGEDGYPATHFVGLAGVGGEVLRPDPPRDQIGVFAPDQRITVEQIRDGLAQTAVVTGVQSQLGSWGAGGLPTIRSFQSEPVVEGPDGFGTGTNGSLLVLMADGRVQIVSGDVDPDVFRQMLTIDGENSTGSGEQESAPDPAGVGEDPGADESEMQAGEGLVIDEELDPPLSPGFAGDEEQPSRQVDPRVTLAQRLLVYEQAVRPRREVLRGVAELVGLPLRFEGEGLEGPLREGVGFILRDVSVQQVLERSLAGSGLSWKVEGRALVIFETPAKTGGQ
;
A
#
# COMPACT_ATOMS: atom_id res chain seq x y z
N MET A 1 -27.38 7.99 12.28
CA MET A 1 -26.69 6.97 11.46
C MET A 1 -26.12 7.68 10.23
N ALA A 2 -24.80 7.65 10.05
CA ALA A 2 -24.16 8.22 8.86
C ALA A 2 -24.43 7.31 7.64
N ALA A 3 -24.82 7.88 6.50
CA ALA A 3 -24.96 7.12 5.26
C ALA A 3 -23.58 6.61 4.82
N PRO A 4 -23.43 5.32 4.46
CA PRO A 4 -22.15 4.75 4.03
C PRO A 4 -21.67 5.39 2.72
N PRO A 5 -20.35 5.39 2.45
CA PRO A 5 -19.80 5.94 1.22
C PRO A 5 -20.37 5.20 0.00
N ALA A 6 -20.91 5.95 -0.96
CA ALA A 6 -21.55 5.41 -2.15
C ALA A 6 -20.73 5.69 -3.40
N ARG A 7 -20.66 4.68 -4.29
CA ARG A 7 -20.05 4.78 -5.63
C ARG A 7 -21.14 4.72 -6.70
N PHE A 8 -21.09 5.60 -7.69
CA PHE A 8 -22.01 5.59 -8.83
C PHE A 8 -21.31 6.06 -10.11
N VAL A 9 -21.97 5.90 -11.25
CA VAL A 9 -21.48 6.31 -12.56
C VAL A 9 -22.28 7.52 -13.03
N CYS A 10 -21.61 8.57 -13.50
CA CYS A 10 -22.27 9.73 -14.08
C CYS A 10 -23.07 9.29 -15.32
N PRO A 11 -24.38 9.56 -15.38
CA PRO A 11 -25.22 9.14 -16.50
C PRO A 11 -24.89 9.88 -17.81
N GLN A 12 -24.14 10.99 -17.76
CA GLN A 12 -23.80 11.77 -18.96
C GLN A 12 -22.48 11.35 -19.61
N CYS A 13 -21.41 11.14 -18.83
CA CYS A 13 -20.08 10.85 -19.39
C CYS A 13 -19.48 9.52 -18.95
N GLY A 14 -20.14 8.75 -18.07
CA GLY A 14 -19.62 7.49 -17.58
C GLY A 14 -18.52 7.61 -16.50
N ALA A 15 -18.21 8.82 -16.02
CA ALA A 15 -17.23 9.01 -14.95
C ALA A 15 -17.69 8.32 -13.66
N ARG A 16 -16.78 7.56 -13.01
CA ARG A 16 -17.02 6.92 -11.71
C ARG A 16 -16.82 7.94 -10.59
N LEU A 17 -17.83 8.12 -9.74
CA LEU A 17 -17.84 9.10 -8.66
C LEU A 17 -18.04 8.40 -7.31
N LYS A 18 -17.40 8.93 -6.26
CA LYS A 18 -17.51 8.45 -4.87
C LYS A 18 -17.95 9.63 -3.99
N ILE A 19 -19.03 9.45 -3.22
CA ILE A 19 -19.44 10.41 -2.19
C ILE A 19 -18.94 9.90 -0.85
N GLN A 20 -18.12 10.70 -0.18
CA GLN A 20 -17.51 10.34 1.11
C GLN A 20 -18.32 10.77 2.33
N SER A 21 -19.22 11.76 2.20
CA SER A 21 -20.01 12.27 3.34
C SER A 21 -21.52 12.23 3.08
N ALA A 22 -22.28 11.91 4.14
CA ALA A 22 -23.74 11.95 4.15
C ALA A 22 -24.30 13.37 3.90
N THR A 23 -23.48 14.41 4.06
CA THR A 23 -23.88 15.82 3.83
C THR A 23 -24.07 16.18 2.35
N ALA A 24 -23.65 15.32 1.42
CA ALA A 24 -23.88 15.51 -0.01
C ALA A 24 -25.24 14.96 -0.49
N VAL A 25 -25.97 14.22 0.35
CA VAL A 25 -27.32 13.74 0.07
C VAL A 25 -28.26 14.96 -0.07
N GLU A 26 -29.10 14.98 -1.11
CA GLU A 26 -29.96 16.10 -1.52
C GLU A 26 -29.26 17.36 -2.07
N ARG A 27 -27.92 17.36 -2.19
CA ARG A 27 -27.20 18.47 -2.81
C ARG A 27 -27.00 18.24 -4.31
N GLN A 28 -27.03 19.34 -5.07
CA GLN A 28 -26.58 19.35 -6.45
C GLN A 28 -25.04 19.32 -6.46
N ILE A 29 -24.47 18.35 -7.15
CA ILE A 29 -23.02 18.25 -7.37
C ILE A 29 -22.74 18.27 -8.87
N ASP A 30 -21.73 19.01 -9.28
CA ASP A 30 -21.32 19.02 -10.70
C ASP A 30 -20.36 17.87 -10.96
N CYS A 31 -20.61 17.12 -12.04
CA CYS A 31 -19.73 16.02 -12.42
C CYS A 31 -18.35 16.57 -12.82
N PRO A 32 -17.23 16.15 -12.20
CA PRO A 32 -15.89 16.64 -12.57
C PRO A 32 -15.50 16.29 -14.02
N GLY A 33 -16.08 15.22 -14.60
CA GLY A 33 -15.78 14.80 -15.97
C GLY A 33 -16.49 15.61 -17.06
N CYS A 34 -17.73 16.05 -16.84
CA CYS A 34 -18.53 16.74 -17.88
C CYS A 34 -19.24 18.01 -17.41
N GLN A 35 -19.04 18.41 -16.15
CA GLN A 35 -19.67 19.56 -15.48
C GLN A 35 -21.20 19.54 -15.47
N ALA A 36 -21.80 18.37 -15.73
CA ALA A 36 -23.25 18.21 -15.66
C ALA A 36 -23.73 18.25 -14.20
N PRO A 37 -24.81 18.99 -13.89
CA PRO A 37 -25.38 19.00 -12.56
C PRO A 37 -26.09 17.67 -12.27
N LEU A 38 -25.69 17.01 -11.19
CA LEU A 38 -26.26 15.74 -10.72
C LEU A 38 -27.01 15.97 -9.41
N HIS A 39 -28.23 15.45 -9.31
CA HIS A 39 -28.96 15.35 -8.05
C HIS A 39 -28.81 13.94 -7.48
N VAL A 40 -28.34 13.86 -6.25
CA VAL A 40 -28.10 12.59 -5.55
C VAL A 40 -29.17 12.41 -4.48
N LEU A 41 -30.03 11.41 -4.67
CA LEU A 41 -31.04 11.00 -3.71
C LEU A 41 -30.57 9.72 -3.02
N TYR A 42 -30.54 9.73 -1.69
CA TYR A 42 -30.29 8.54 -0.89
C TYR A 42 -31.62 8.04 -0.33
N GLU A 43 -31.93 6.77 -0.57
CA GLU A 43 -33.12 6.13 0.00
C GLU A 43 -32.68 5.21 1.16
N PRO A 44 -32.83 5.65 2.43
CA PRO A 44 -32.26 4.95 3.58
C PRO A 44 -32.83 3.53 3.78
N SER A 45 -34.09 3.32 3.42
CA SER A 45 -34.78 2.03 3.53
C SER A 45 -34.21 0.97 2.57
N ALA A 46 -33.66 1.40 1.43
CA ALA A 46 -33.13 0.52 0.40
C ALA A 46 -31.58 0.46 0.39
N GLY A 47 -30.92 1.36 1.13
CA GLY A 47 -29.47 1.55 1.05
C GLY A 47 -28.98 1.95 -0.34
N GLN A 48 -29.88 2.47 -1.19
CA GLN A 48 -29.62 2.74 -2.60
C GLN A 48 -29.42 4.23 -2.85
N VAL A 49 -28.46 4.55 -3.73
CA VAL A 49 -28.25 5.92 -4.23
C VAL A 49 -28.81 6.01 -5.64
N THR A 50 -29.77 6.91 -5.83
CA THR A 50 -30.32 7.22 -7.14
C THR A 50 -29.79 8.56 -7.60
N VAL A 51 -29.18 8.59 -8.79
CA VAL A 51 -28.64 9.81 -9.39
C VAL A 51 -29.47 10.18 -10.59
N THR A 52 -30.22 11.27 -10.47
CA THR A 52 -31.09 11.77 -11.53
C THR A 52 -30.55 13.05 -12.13
N ARG A 53 -30.72 13.18 -13.45
CA ARG A 53 -30.54 14.45 -14.14
C ARG A 53 -31.73 15.35 -13.82
N ARG A 54 -31.47 16.60 -13.42
CA ARG A 54 -32.50 17.63 -13.54
C ARG A 54 -32.49 18.13 -14.97
N GLU A 55 -33.52 17.79 -15.74
CA GLU A 55 -33.75 18.50 -17.00
C GLU A 55 -33.91 19.97 -16.65
N SER A 56 -33.08 20.83 -17.25
CA SER A 56 -33.23 22.26 -17.13
C SER A 56 -34.60 22.61 -17.69
N MET A 57 -35.60 22.75 -16.82
CA MET A 57 -36.88 23.34 -17.20
C MET A 57 -36.54 24.73 -17.73
N SER A 58 -36.60 24.87 -19.06
CA SER A 58 -36.45 26.14 -19.74
C SER A 58 -37.45 27.09 -19.10
N ARG A 59 -36.93 28.10 -18.41
CA ARG A 59 -37.69 29.21 -17.84
C ARG A 59 -38.56 29.79 -18.96
N ALA A 60 -39.85 29.49 -18.95
CA ALA A 60 -40.82 30.10 -19.84
C ALA A 60 -40.74 31.62 -19.64
N LYS A 61 -40.24 32.31 -20.66
CA LYS A 61 -40.09 33.77 -20.69
C LYS A 61 -41.51 34.37 -20.71
N ALA A 62 -41.85 35.14 -19.68
CA ALA A 62 -43.09 35.92 -19.65
C ALA A 62 -43.20 36.80 -20.91
N PRO A 63 -44.40 36.95 -21.50
CA PRO A 63 -44.57 37.68 -22.76
C PRO A 63 -44.43 39.19 -22.53
N PRO A 64 -43.71 39.92 -23.40
CA PRO A 64 -43.79 41.37 -23.41
C PRO A 64 -45.07 41.83 -24.12
N ALA A 65 -45.65 42.91 -23.59
CA ALA A 65 -46.82 43.57 -24.14
C ALA A 65 -46.56 44.18 -25.53
N GLY A 66 -47.54 43.96 -26.41
CA GLY A 66 -47.90 44.61 -27.67
C GLY A 66 -46.96 45.60 -28.37
N SER A 67 -46.77 45.37 -29.68
CA SER A 67 -46.97 46.40 -30.71
C SER A 67 -46.99 45.78 -32.10
N SER A 68 -47.89 46.30 -32.92
CA SER A 68 -48.33 45.96 -34.27
C SER A 68 -47.27 45.98 -35.38
N GLY A 69 -47.51 45.16 -36.42
CA GLY A 69 -47.33 45.57 -37.82
C GLY A 69 -46.51 44.63 -38.71
N GLY A 70 -47.10 44.22 -39.84
CA GLY A 70 -46.34 44.00 -41.08
C GLY A 70 -46.22 42.55 -41.60
N THR A 71 -47.01 42.26 -42.62
CA THR A 71 -46.95 41.13 -43.56
C THR A 71 -45.65 41.06 -44.38
N SER A 72 -45.11 39.86 -44.61
CA SER A 72 -44.67 39.40 -45.95
C SER A 72 -44.17 37.94 -45.98
N HIS A 73 -44.54 37.24 -47.03
CA HIS A 73 -44.11 35.90 -47.48
C HIS A 73 -42.59 35.68 -47.58
N GLY A 74 -42.16 34.42 -47.45
CA GLY A 74 -40.84 33.96 -47.91
C GLY A 74 -40.64 32.45 -47.72
N THR A 75 -40.55 31.73 -48.83
CA THR A 75 -40.51 30.27 -48.95
C THR A 75 -39.07 29.76 -49.15
N GLY A 76 -38.67 28.73 -48.40
CA GLY A 76 -37.59 27.75 -48.72
C GLY A 76 -36.12 28.18 -48.46
N PRO A 77 -35.11 27.30 -48.66
CA PRO A 77 -35.16 25.84 -48.86
C PRO A 77 -34.22 25.03 -47.92
N ILE A 78 -34.34 23.70 -48.02
CA ILE A 78 -33.55 22.64 -47.37
C ILE A 78 -32.12 22.57 -47.99
N PRO A 79 -31.04 22.40 -47.19
CA PRO A 79 -29.75 21.98 -47.73
C PRO A 79 -29.52 20.47 -47.57
N GLU A 80 -29.54 19.83 -48.74
CA GLU A 80 -28.62 18.83 -49.31
C GLU A 80 -27.58 18.12 -48.41
N ILE A 81 -27.65 16.78 -48.43
CA ILE A 81 -26.69 15.83 -47.85
C ILE A 81 -25.53 15.64 -48.84
N VAL A 82 -24.30 15.90 -48.41
CA VAL A 82 -23.07 15.65 -49.18
C VAL A 82 -22.40 14.37 -48.68
N THR A 83 -22.29 13.36 -49.55
CA THR A 83 -21.51 12.13 -49.38
C THR A 83 -20.05 12.36 -49.78
N PRO A 84 -19.04 11.93 -48.98
CA PRO A 84 -17.64 11.98 -49.41
C PRO A 84 -17.23 10.75 -50.24
N ALA A 85 -16.35 11.02 -51.21
CA ALA A 85 -15.82 10.09 -52.21
C ALA A 85 -14.65 9.21 -51.70
N THR A 86 -14.54 8.03 -52.30
CA THR A 86 -13.51 7.00 -52.15
C THR A 86 -12.12 7.47 -52.63
N PRO A 87 -11.01 7.13 -51.93
CA PRO A 87 -9.67 7.39 -52.45
C PRO A 87 -9.14 6.28 -53.35
N THR A 88 -8.62 6.70 -54.50
CA THR A 88 -7.94 5.92 -55.55
C THR A 88 -6.52 5.54 -55.15
N THR A 89 -6.13 4.29 -55.41
CA THR A 89 -4.81 3.70 -55.16
C THR A 89 -3.79 4.14 -56.22
N GLY A 90 -2.59 4.56 -55.80
CA GLY A 90 -1.45 4.90 -56.68
C GLY A 90 -0.19 4.08 -56.37
N PRO A 91 0.75 3.92 -57.32
CA PRO A 91 1.69 2.81 -57.35
C PRO A 91 3.03 3.03 -56.62
N ILE A 92 3.60 1.90 -56.19
CA ILE A 92 4.86 1.71 -55.45
C ILE A 92 6.08 1.98 -56.34
N PRO A 93 7.08 2.78 -55.90
CA PRO A 93 8.38 2.85 -56.55
C PRO A 93 9.40 1.86 -55.96
N LYS A 94 10.19 1.28 -56.88
CA LYS A 94 11.23 0.26 -56.67
C LYS A 94 12.48 0.85 -55.99
N GLY A 95 13.09 0.06 -55.10
CA GLY A 95 14.37 0.39 -54.44
C GLY A 95 15.60 0.10 -55.30
N PRO A 96 16.79 0.57 -54.88
CA PRO A 96 18.05 0.17 -55.47
C PRO A 96 18.87 -0.79 -54.59
N THR A 97 19.43 -1.77 -55.28
CA THR A 97 20.41 -2.79 -54.88
C THR A 97 21.82 -2.22 -54.72
N GLN A 98 22.56 -2.60 -53.67
CA GLN A 98 24.03 -2.65 -53.61
C GLN A 98 24.40 -3.85 -52.72
N ALA A 99 24.98 -4.95 -53.23
CA ALA A 99 26.37 -5.18 -53.66
C ALA A 99 27.37 -5.11 -52.49
N GLY A 100 27.90 -6.28 -52.09
CA GLY A 100 28.78 -6.44 -50.93
C GLY A 100 30.28 -6.44 -51.24
N ALA A 101 31.08 -6.55 -50.17
CA ALA A 101 32.48 -6.99 -50.17
C ALA A 101 32.88 -7.48 -48.75
N PRO A 102 33.92 -8.33 -48.63
CA PRO A 102 34.11 -9.24 -47.50
C PRO A 102 35.07 -8.71 -46.43
N VAL A 103 34.94 -9.20 -45.19
CA VAL A 103 35.95 -9.04 -44.14
C VAL A 103 36.46 -10.40 -43.69
N SER A 104 37.75 -10.60 -43.87
CA SER A 104 38.52 -11.78 -43.49
C SER A 104 39.16 -11.61 -42.11
N GLY A 105 39.18 -12.69 -41.33
CA GLY A 105 40.36 -13.18 -40.60
C GLY A 105 40.71 -12.57 -39.25
N GLY A 106 40.77 -13.42 -38.22
CA GLY A 106 41.45 -13.10 -36.96
C GLY A 106 41.13 -14.04 -35.79
N LEU A 107 41.55 -15.30 -35.88
CA LEU A 107 41.63 -16.22 -34.72
C LEU A 107 42.76 -15.77 -33.79
N ALA A 108 42.45 -15.48 -32.53
CA ALA A 108 43.43 -15.32 -31.46
C ALA A 108 43.23 -16.45 -30.42
N THR A 109 44.31 -17.20 -30.23
CA THR A 109 44.52 -18.28 -29.25
C THR A 109 44.40 -17.78 -27.79
N PRO A 110 43.88 -18.60 -26.86
CA PRO A 110 43.99 -18.29 -25.44
C PRO A 110 45.40 -18.63 -24.91
N ALA A 111 45.96 -17.69 -24.15
CA ALA A 111 47.24 -17.86 -23.46
C ALA A 111 47.06 -18.75 -22.22
N THR A 112 47.92 -19.77 -22.14
CA THR A 112 48.17 -20.63 -20.98
C THR A 112 48.73 -19.79 -19.82
N VAL A 113 48.05 -19.81 -18.67
CA VAL A 113 48.58 -19.29 -17.40
C VAL A 113 48.97 -20.47 -16.52
N GLN A 114 50.25 -20.53 -16.15
CA GLN A 114 50.80 -21.47 -15.16
C GLN A 114 50.39 -21.08 -13.73
N PRO A 115 50.28 -22.07 -12.80
CA PRO A 115 49.94 -21.82 -11.41
C PRO A 115 51.19 -21.38 -10.61
N ALA A 116 51.07 -20.28 -9.86
CA ALA A 116 52.06 -19.85 -8.90
C ALA A 116 51.67 -20.28 -7.48
N SER A 117 52.65 -20.91 -6.85
CA SER A 117 52.89 -21.26 -5.45
C SER A 117 51.97 -20.72 -4.34
N SER A 118 51.63 -21.67 -3.47
CA SER A 118 51.29 -21.55 -2.05
C SER A 118 52.14 -20.53 -1.28
N GLY A 119 51.46 -19.59 -0.63
CA GLY A 119 52.00 -18.79 0.47
C GLY A 119 50.93 -18.65 1.55
N GLU A 120 51.16 -19.30 2.68
CA GLU A 120 50.45 -19.07 3.94
C GLU A 120 50.56 -17.58 4.31
N THR A 121 49.42 -16.92 4.52
CA THR A 121 49.35 -15.67 5.29
C THR A 121 48.09 -15.71 6.15
N GLU A 122 48.30 -15.62 7.46
CA GLU A 122 47.28 -15.39 8.47
C GLU A 122 46.42 -14.18 8.12
N SER A 123 45.11 -14.39 7.98
CA SER A 123 44.13 -13.32 7.84
C SER A 123 43.68 -12.85 9.23
N VAL A 124 44.29 -11.77 9.70
CA VAL A 124 43.71 -10.88 10.71
C VAL A 124 42.66 -10.02 9.99
N PHE A 125 41.39 -10.15 10.35
CA PHE A 125 40.31 -9.29 9.86
C PHE A 125 40.30 -7.97 10.65
N PRO A 126 40.35 -6.80 9.99
CA PRO A 126 39.95 -5.54 10.60
C PRO A 126 38.44 -5.34 10.39
N THR A 127 37.67 -5.46 11.47
CA THR A 127 36.33 -4.87 11.62
C THR A 127 36.50 -3.39 11.91
N ASP A 128 36.25 -2.53 10.93
CA ASP A 128 35.76 -1.14 11.06
C ASP A 128 36.00 -0.38 9.75
N GLU A 129 35.08 -0.51 8.78
CA GLU A 129 34.98 0.49 7.70
C GLU A 129 33.62 0.42 6.97
N LEU A 130 32.54 0.76 7.68
CA LEU A 130 31.27 1.12 7.06
C LEU A 130 30.70 2.32 7.81
N LEU A 131 31.08 3.53 7.38
CA LEU A 131 30.28 4.77 7.36
C LEU A 131 31.21 5.94 6.95
N PRO A 132 30.85 6.77 5.95
CA PRO A 132 31.63 7.97 5.63
C PRO A 132 31.52 9.00 6.77
N PRO A 133 32.60 9.74 7.10
CA PRO A 133 32.55 10.79 8.10
C PRO A 133 31.62 11.95 7.68
N PRO A 134 31.07 12.71 8.63
CA PRO A 134 30.20 13.86 8.34
C PRO A 134 30.97 14.90 7.52
N MET A 135 30.41 15.23 6.36
CA MET A 135 30.93 16.23 5.44
C MET A 135 30.76 17.62 6.07
N SER A 136 31.83 18.18 6.63
CA SER A 136 31.86 19.56 7.12
C SER A 136 31.75 20.51 5.92
N TRP A 137 30.63 21.21 5.83
CA TRP A 137 30.38 22.21 4.79
C TRP A 137 31.02 23.55 5.21
N ASP A 138 32.01 24.03 4.46
CA ASP A 138 32.68 25.31 4.67
C ASP A 138 32.03 26.38 3.76
N PRO A 139 31.24 27.33 4.30
CA PRO A 139 30.45 28.27 3.52
C PRO A 139 31.25 29.39 2.83
N ASP A 140 32.58 29.48 3.02
CA ASP A 140 33.36 30.63 2.54
C ASP A 140 34.12 30.43 1.20
N SER A 141 33.97 29.29 0.52
CA SER A 141 34.66 29.04 -0.76
C SER A 141 33.93 29.58 -2.02
N ALA A 142 33.47 30.84 -1.98
CA ALA A 142 32.83 31.49 -3.12
C ALA A 142 33.84 32.25 -4.02
N SER A 143 34.58 31.53 -4.87
CA SER A 143 35.25 32.14 -6.04
C SER A 143 34.97 31.33 -7.32
N GLY A 144 34.03 31.79 -8.15
CA GLY A 144 33.64 31.04 -9.35
C GLY A 144 32.63 31.68 -10.30
N GLY A 145 32.59 33.01 -10.41
CA GLY A 145 31.58 33.75 -11.20
C GLY A 145 31.57 33.55 -12.72
N ARG A 146 32.45 32.73 -13.31
CA ARG A 146 32.53 32.56 -14.78
C ARG A 146 32.11 31.19 -15.33
N ARG A 147 31.92 30.16 -14.49
CA ARG A 147 31.51 28.82 -14.95
C ARG A 147 29.99 28.61 -15.02
N ARG A 148 29.19 29.44 -14.33
CA ARG A 148 27.72 29.30 -14.30
C ARG A 148 27.04 29.59 -15.64
N TRP A 149 27.57 30.49 -16.47
CA TRP A 149 26.93 30.85 -17.75
C TRP A 149 27.03 29.78 -18.85
N LEU A 150 28.08 28.94 -18.84
CA LEU A 150 28.25 27.89 -19.84
C LEU A 150 27.34 26.67 -19.60
N ILE A 151 27.08 26.34 -18.33
CA ILE A 151 26.26 25.16 -17.97
C ILE A 151 24.77 25.44 -18.26
N THR A 152 24.29 26.66 -17.97
CA THR A 152 22.89 27.03 -18.26
C THR A 152 22.60 27.03 -19.76
N GLY A 153 23.55 27.44 -20.60
CA GLY A 153 23.38 27.42 -22.06
C GLY A 153 23.22 26.01 -22.63
N ILE A 154 23.98 25.03 -22.11
CA ILE A 154 23.92 23.63 -22.56
C ILE A 154 22.61 22.96 -22.14
N LEU A 155 22.12 23.23 -20.92
CA LEU A 155 20.87 22.65 -20.43
C LEU A 155 19.64 23.16 -21.20
N VAL A 156 19.63 24.44 -21.60
CA VAL A 156 18.55 25.00 -22.42
C VAL A 156 18.55 24.40 -23.83
N ALA A 157 19.72 24.20 -24.43
CA ALA A 157 19.83 23.57 -25.75
C ALA A 157 19.36 22.09 -25.74
N LEU A 158 19.72 21.34 -24.69
CA LEU A 158 19.28 19.95 -24.52
C LEU A 158 17.77 19.84 -24.22
N GLY A 159 17.21 20.77 -23.44
CA GLY A 159 15.77 20.84 -23.20
C GLY A 159 14.97 21.09 -24.47
N LEU A 160 15.43 22.00 -25.34
CA LEU A 160 14.77 22.29 -26.62
C LEU A 160 14.85 21.11 -27.60
N ALA A 161 15.96 20.37 -27.63
CA ALA A 161 16.09 19.17 -28.44
C ALA A 161 15.18 18.03 -27.94
N GLY A 162 15.03 17.86 -26.62
CA GLY A 162 14.14 16.87 -26.01
C GLY A 162 12.66 17.11 -26.33
N VAL A 163 12.21 18.37 -26.29
CA VAL A 163 10.82 18.74 -26.62
C VAL A 163 10.51 18.48 -28.10
N ALA A 164 11.45 18.74 -29.01
CA ALA A 164 11.28 18.43 -30.43
C ALA A 164 11.18 16.91 -30.69
N PHE A 165 11.99 16.10 -30.00
CA PHE A 165 11.98 14.65 -30.13
C PHE A 165 10.68 14.00 -29.60
N LEU A 166 10.15 14.50 -28.48
CA LEU A 166 8.87 14.01 -27.93
C LEU A 166 7.67 14.36 -28.82
N ARG A 167 7.69 15.53 -29.47
CA ARG A 167 6.64 15.94 -30.42
C ARG A 167 6.61 15.07 -31.67
N GLN A 168 7.78 14.61 -32.14
CA GLN A 168 7.90 13.73 -33.30
C GLN A 168 7.46 12.29 -33.01
N ARG A 169 7.62 11.82 -31.76
CA ARG A 169 7.20 10.47 -31.35
C ARG A 169 5.68 10.35 -31.19
N ASN A 170 5.01 11.40 -30.73
CA ASN A 170 3.55 11.40 -30.54
C ASN A 170 2.77 11.35 -31.87
N SER A 171 3.36 11.83 -32.96
CA SER A 171 2.74 11.80 -34.30
C SER A 171 2.68 10.40 -34.94
N ARG A 172 3.45 9.42 -34.45
CA ARG A 172 3.52 8.07 -35.07
C ARG A 172 2.56 7.05 -34.47
N ASN A 173 1.87 7.37 -33.38
CA ASN A 173 1.03 6.40 -32.65
C ASN A 173 -0.48 6.48 -32.99
N HIS A 174 -0.89 7.24 -34.01
CA HIS A 174 -2.31 7.39 -34.36
C HIS A 174 -2.82 6.60 -35.58
N ASP A 175 -1.99 5.77 -36.21
CA ASP A 175 -2.47 4.85 -37.26
C ASP A 175 -2.11 3.42 -36.90
N SER A 176 -3.07 2.66 -36.36
CA SER A 176 -3.29 1.21 -36.57
C SER A 176 -4.28 0.66 -35.53
N GLY A 177 -5.54 0.47 -35.94
CA GLY A 177 -6.57 -0.15 -35.12
C GLY A 177 -7.78 -0.60 -35.94
N THR A 178 -7.56 -1.33 -37.04
CA THR A 178 -8.64 -1.96 -37.80
C THR A 178 -9.11 -3.22 -37.07
N THR A 179 -10.23 -3.13 -36.36
CA THR A 179 -10.93 -4.28 -35.77
C THR A 179 -11.56 -5.12 -36.88
N GLN A 180 -11.09 -6.36 -37.07
CA GLN A 180 -11.81 -7.34 -37.90
C GLN A 180 -13.03 -7.88 -37.13
N PRO A 181 -14.21 -8.02 -37.76
CA PRO A 181 -15.36 -8.67 -37.16
C PRO A 181 -15.21 -10.19 -37.21
N LEU A 182 -15.52 -10.86 -36.09
CA LEU A 182 -15.59 -12.32 -35.98
C LEU A 182 -16.77 -12.89 -36.81
N PRO A 183 -16.63 -14.10 -37.38
CA PRO A 183 -17.73 -14.76 -38.08
C PRO A 183 -18.80 -15.30 -37.10
N PRO A 184 -20.06 -15.43 -37.54
CA PRO A 184 -21.16 -15.87 -36.70
C PRO A 184 -21.04 -17.36 -36.35
N VAL A 185 -21.16 -17.66 -35.06
CA VAL A 185 -21.29 -19.02 -34.54
C VAL A 185 -22.66 -19.56 -34.96
N ALA A 186 -22.65 -20.62 -35.78
CA ALA A 186 -23.84 -21.35 -36.17
C ALA A 186 -24.43 -22.06 -34.95
N ALA A 187 -25.71 -21.81 -34.69
CA ALA A 187 -26.51 -22.53 -33.73
C ALA A 187 -26.76 -23.96 -34.25
N THR A 188 -26.15 -24.95 -33.60
CA THR A 188 -26.48 -26.35 -33.83
C THR A 188 -27.67 -26.73 -32.94
N ALA A 189 -28.76 -27.10 -33.60
CA ALA A 189 -30.00 -27.55 -33.00
C ALA A 189 -29.81 -28.84 -32.20
N SER A 190 -30.46 -28.87 -31.03
CA SER A 190 -30.66 -30.04 -30.19
C SER A 190 -31.49 -31.10 -30.93
N GLY A 191 -30.91 -32.27 -31.16
CA GLY A 191 -31.62 -33.48 -31.54
C GLY A 191 -31.65 -34.43 -30.36
N GLU A 192 -32.85 -34.69 -29.83
CA GLU A 192 -33.15 -35.78 -28.91
C GLU A 192 -32.70 -37.12 -29.52
N SER A 193 -31.94 -37.90 -28.75
CA SER A 193 -31.85 -39.33 -28.94
C SER A 193 -31.61 -40.00 -27.59
N SER A 194 -32.70 -40.55 -27.05
CA SER A 194 -32.65 -41.51 -25.97
C SER A 194 -31.88 -42.75 -26.41
N ALA A 195 -30.75 -43.01 -25.76
CA ALA A 195 -30.12 -44.31 -25.76
C ALA A 195 -29.83 -44.71 -24.31
N THR A 196 -30.61 -45.68 -23.85
CA THR A 196 -30.52 -46.37 -22.56
C THR A 196 -29.13 -46.98 -22.37
N LEU A 197 -28.42 -46.56 -21.31
CA LEU A 197 -27.20 -47.20 -20.81
C LEU A 197 -27.56 -48.10 -19.61
N PRO A 198 -26.88 -49.25 -19.44
CA PRO A 198 -27.19 -50.25 -18.42
C PRO A 198 -26.74 -49.80 -17.02
N GLU A 199 -27.55 -50.16 -16.02
CA GLU A 199 -27.21 -50.12 -14.60
C GLU A 199 -25.90 -50.89 -14.34
N ALA A 200 -24.83 -50.15 -14.06
CA ALA A 200 -23.67 -50.66 -13.35
C ALA A 200 -23.75 -50.12 -11.91
N GLY A 201 -24.18 -50.99 -10.99
CA GLY A 201 -24.15 -50.72 -9.56
C GLY A 201 -22.71 -50.60 -9.08
N SER A 202 -22.23 -49.37 -8.95
CA SER A 202 -21.05 -49.04 -8.14
C SER A 202 -21.56 -48.57 -6.77
N ALA A 203 -21.34 -49.42 -5.77
CA ALA A 203 -21.41 -49.02 -4.37
C ALA A 203 -20.41 -47.87 -4.16
N VAL A 204 -20.93 -46.66 -4.01
CA VAL A 204 -20.18 -45.52 -3.48
C VAL A 204 -20.02 -45.80 -2.00
N GLU A 205 -18.85 -46.27 -1.59
CA GLU A 205 -18.44 -46.22 -0.20
C GLU A 205 -18.41 -44.74 0.21
N GLU A 206 -19.41 -44.32 0.97
CA GLU A 206 -19.43 -43.04 1.69
C GLU A 206 -18.17 -42.97 2.54
N SER A 207 -17.16 -42.23 2.08
CA SER A 207 -16.03 -41.86 2.91
C SER A 207 -16.59 -41.06 4.09
N PRO A 208 -16.35 -41.50 5.35
CA PRO A 208 -16.85 -40.78 6.50
C PRO A 208 -16.32 -39.36 6.43
N SER A 209 -17.22 -38.38 6.34
CA SER A 209 -16.87 -36.98 6.51
C SER A 209 -16.34 -36.85 7.94
N THR A 210 -15.02 -36.90 8.09
CA THR A 210 -14.36 -36.56 9.35
C THR A 210 -14.70 -35.10 9.61
N THR A 211 -15.71 -34.87 10.46
CA THR A 211 -15.97 -33.58 11.09
C THR A 211 -14.71 -33.23 11.87
N ALA A 212 -13.79 -32.49 11.22
CA ALA A 212 -12.62 -31.97 11.87
C ALA A 212 -13.11 -31.09 13.01
N GLU A 213 -12.77 -31.47 14.25
CA GLU A 213 -13.06 -30.63 15.41
C GLU A 213 -12.52 -29.23 15.13
N PRO A 214 -13.31 -28.17 15.34
CA PRO A 214 -12.82 -26.81 15.20
C PRO A 214 -11.62 -26.67 16.13
N GLY A 215 -10.46 -26.35 15.56
CA GLY A 215 -9.26 -26.09 16.34
C GLY A 215 -9.53 -24.98 17.37
N PRO A 216 -8.74 -24.91 18.45
CA PRO A 216 -8.94 -23.92 19.51
C PRO A 216 -9.04 -22.52 18.90
N GLU A 217 -10.12 -21.83 19.26
CA GLU A 217 -10.38 -20.44 18.85
C GLU A 217 -9.17 -19.60 19.29
N ARG A 218 -8.44 -19.06 18.32
CA ARG A 218 -7.26 -18.26 18.60
C ARG A 218 -7.71 -16.88 19.04
N ASP A 219 -7.14 -16.40 20.14
CA ASP A 219 -7.31 -15.03 20.58
C ASP A 219 -6.64 -14.09 19.56
N PRO A 220 -7.41 -13.28 18.81
CA PRO A 220 -6.86 -12.38 17.81
C PRO A 220 -6.00 -11.27 18.43
N VAL A 221 -6.25 -10.88 19.69
CA VAL A 221 -5.48 -9.85 20.39
C VAL A 221 -4.08 -10.36 20.68
N ALA A 222 -3.97 -11.57 21.25
CA ALA A 222 -2.69 -12.23 21.46
C ALA A 222 -1.91 -12.40 20.13
N GLU A 223 -2.60 -12.64 19.01
CA GLU A 223 -1.94 -12.71 17.70
C GLU A 223 -1.38 -11.35 17.24
N VAL A 224 -2.03 -10.23 17.57
CA VAL A 224 -1.50 -8.88 17.31
C VAL A 224 -0.28 -8.61 18.17
N GLU A 225 -0.34 -8.93 19.48
CA GLU A 225 0.77 -8.76 20.41
C GLU A 225 2.02 -9.51 19.95
N ASN A 226 1.88 -10.79 19.57
CA ASN A 226 2.98 -11.59 19.02
C ASN A 226 3.61 -10.97 17.76
N ARG A 227 2.82 -10.27 16.93
CA ARG A 227 3.36 -9.57 15.74
C ARG A 227 4.15 -8.32 16.15
N TRP A 228 3.70 -7.65 17.21
CA TRP A 228 4.37 -6.48 17.76
C TRP A 228 5.69 -6.81 18.43
N ASP A 229 5.84 -7.98 19.06
CA ASP A 229 7.13 -8.43 19.60
C ASP A 229 8.23 -8.41 18.52
N GLY A 230 7.90 -8.82 17.30
CA GLY A 230 8.84 -8.77 16.17
C GLY A 230 9.21 -7.35 15.76
N VAL A 231 8.24 -6.42 15.77
CA VAL A 231 8.48 -5.00 15.47
C VAL A 231 9.30 -4.35 16.58
N GLN A 232 8.91 -4.56 17.83
CA GLN A 232 9.58 -4.07 19.04
C GLN A 232 11.02 -4.54 19.08
N LYS A 233 11.26 -5.85 18.89
CA LYS A 233 12.62 -6.41 18.88
C LYS A 233 13.48 -5.73 17.83
N SER A 234 12.98 -5.56 16.61
CA SER A 234 13.73 -4.86 15.57
C SER A 234 13.97 -3.39 15.90
N LEU A 235 13.00 -2.68 16.50
CA LEU A 235 13.18 -1.30 16.95
C LEU A 235 14.23 -1.17 18.07
N ALA A 236 14.20 -2.08 19.05
CA ALA A 236 15.19 -2.17 20.11
C ALA A 236 16.60 -2.43 19.56
N GLU A 237 16.75 -3.34 18.60
CA GLU A 237 18.02 -3.56 17.90
C GLU A 237 18.51 -2.30 17.15
N ILE A 238 17.61 -1.53 16.51
CA ILE A 238 17.98 -0.24 15.89
C ILE A 238 18.48 0.74 16.96
N LEU A 239 17.75 0.81 18.08
CA LEU A 239 18.04 1.73 19.17
C LEU A 239 19.39 1.41 19.82
N ASP A 240 19.65 0.13 20.11
CA ASP A 240 20.91 -0.35 20.68
C ASP A 240 22.10 -0.06 19.75
N GLU A 241 21.93 -0.26 18.43
CA GLU A 241 22.99 -0.04 17.45
C GLU A 241 23.27 1.45 17.19
N THR A 242 22.24 2.30 17.22
CA THR A 242 22.36 3.69 16.74
C THR A 242 22.18 4.75 17.82
N GLY A 243 21.76 4.36 19.02
CA GLY A 243 21.38 5.27 20.11
C GLY A 243 20.10 6.06 19.84
N ALA A 244 19.37 5.78 18.75
CA ALA A 244 18.18 6.53 18.36
C ALA A 244 17.13 5.65 17.67
N TYR A 245 15.88 6.08 17.74
CA TYR A 245 14.83 5.55 16.90
C TYR A 245 15.11 5.86 15.42
N PRO A 246 14.72 4.97 14.49
CA PRO A 246 14.88 5.26 13.07
C PRO A 246 14.03 6.47 12.67
N PRO A 247 14.48 7.26 11.68
CA PRO A 247 13.65 8.34 11.16
C PRO A 247 12.39 7.76 10.53
N ALA A 248 11.32 8.56 10.49
CA ALA A 248 10.03 8.12 9.95
C ALA A 248 10.14 7.59 8.51
N VAL A 249 11.01 8.21 7.71
CA VAL A 249 11.34 7.86 6.33
C VAL A 249 12.85 7.87 6.10
N VAL A 250 13.30 7.07 5.13
CA VAL A 250 14.71 6.94 4.74
C VAL A 250 14.86 7.25 3.25
N GLY A 251 15.94 7.96 2.90
CA GLY A 251 16.31 8.27 1.52
C GLY A 251 16.70 9.73 1.32
N ASP A 252 16.72 10.16 0.07
CA ASP A 252 17.06 11.53 -0.35
C ASP A 252 16.05 12.55 0.19
N VAL A 253 16.50 13.42 1.11
CA VAL A 253 15.69 14.46 1.78
C VAL A 253 15.11 15.51 0.82
N SER A 254 15.62 15.59 -0.42
CA SER A 254 15.04 16.48 -1.44
C SER A 254 13.70 15.97 -1.99
N ARG A 255 13.33 14.72 -1.67
CA ARG A 255 12.07 14.10 -2.08
C ARG A 255 11.00 14.28 -1.02
N SER A 256 9.74 14.25 -1.48
CA SER A 256 8.58 14.23 -0.58
C SER A 256 8.62 13.03 0.37
N VAL A 257 8.08 13.19 1.58
CA VAL A 257 7.97 12.13 2.59
C VAL A 257 7.25 10.90 2.00
N GLU A 258 6.20 11.11 1.21
CA GLU A 258 5.35 10.08 0.61
C GLU A 258 6.04 9.25 -0.48
N SER A 259 7.09 9.79 -1.11
CA SER A 259 7.85 9.08 -2.15
C SER A 259 8.98 8.22 -1.58
N ARG A 260 9.36 8.45 -0.33
CA ARG A 260 10.50 7.77 0.32
C ARG A 260 10.09 6.45 0.95
N LEU A 261 11.08 5.62 1.26
CA LEU A 261 10.87 4.37 1.99
C LEU A 261 10.60 4.66 3.47
N SER A 262 9.63 3.96 4.05
CA SER A 262 9.25 4.13 5.46
C SER A 262 10.29 3.54 6.44
N TRP A 263 10.13 3.87 7.72
CA TRP A 263 10.83 3.19 8.82
C TRP A 263 10.55 1.67 8.84
N MET A 264 9.35 1.24 8.42
CA MET A 264 9.01 -0.18 8.33
C MET A 264 9.83 -0.90 7.26
N ALA A 265 10.22 -0.21 6.18
CA ALA A 265 11.15 -0.76 5.20
C ALA A 265 12.52 -1.05 5.80
N LEU A 266 13.00 -0.19 6.70
CA LEU A 266 14.25 -0.41 7.44
C LEU A 266 14.12 -1.64 8.37
N VAL A 267 13.02 -1.75 9.10
CA VAL A 267 12.72 -2.91 9.96
C VAL A 267 12.66 -4.20 9.14
N ALA A 268 11.89 -4.22 8.05
CA ALA A 268 11.77 -5.39 7.18
C ALA A 268 13.12 -5.84 6.60
N ARG A 269 13.93 -4.87 6.14
CA ARG A 269 15.27 -5.16 5.62
C ARG A 269 16.16 -5.82 6.66
N ARG A 270 16.10 -5.37 7.92
CA ARG A 270 16.90 -5.95 9.02
C ARG A 270 16.45 -7.37 9.35
N GLN A 271 15.13 -7.62 9.37
CA GLN A 271 14.57 -8.96 9.67
C GLN A 271 14.94 -10.03 8.63
N GLU A 272 15.27 -9.66 7.39
CA GLU A 272 15.63 -10.62 6.33
C GLU A 272 17.08 -11.13 6.39
N GLY A 273 17.97 -10.47 7.15
CA GLY A 273 19.38 -10.86 7.24
C GLY A 273 20.14 -10.80 5.91
N ASN A 274 21.00 -11.80 5.66
CA ASN A 274 21.95 -11.80 4.53
C ASN A 274 21.30 -12.05 3.16
N ASP A 275 20.15 -12.73 3.11
CA ASP A 275 19.43 -13.07 1.86
C ASP A 275 18.44 -12.00 1.42
N ALA A 276 18.52 -10.83 2.05
CA ALA A 276 17.55 -9.78 1.91
C ALA A 276 17.56 -9.18 0.49
N ILE A 277 16.37 -8.83 -0.02
CA ILE A 277 16.20 -8.27 -1.37
C ILE A 277 16.85 -6.88 -1.43
N ALA A 278 17.70 -6.64 -2.44
CA ALA A 278 18.35 -5.35 -2.62
C ALA A 278 17.32 -4.22 -2.72
N VAL A 279 17.58 -3.13 -1.99
CA VAL A 279 16.73 -1.93 -1.92
C VAL A 279 17.58 -0.73 -2.32
N ASP A 280 17.06 0.09 -3.23
CA ASP A 280 17.63 1.40 -3.50
C ASP A 280 16.93 2.45 -2.64
N TRP A 281 17.57 2.79 -1.52
CA TRP A 281 17.09 3.78 -0.56
C TRP A 281 16.97 5.19 -1.13
N ASN A 282 17.64 5.46 -2.25
CA ASN A 282 17.60 6.75 -2.92
C ASN A 282 16.59 6.79 -4.07
N SER A 283 15.84 5.70 -4.32
CA SER A 283 14.74 5.64 -5.29
C SER A 283 13.38 5.72 -4.59
N ASP A 284 12.31 5.98 -5.37
CA ASP A 284 10.96 6.00 -4.81
C ASP A 284 10.62 4.61 -4.26
N TRP A 285 9.80 4.55 -3.20
CA TRP A 285 9.45 3.25 -2.59
C TRP A 285 8.77 2.29 -3.58
N ASN A 286 8.04 2.83 -4.56
CA ASN A 286 7.37 2.09 -5.63
C ASN A 286 8.12 2.11 -6.97
N ALA A 287 9.37 2.59 -7.00
CA ALA A 287 10.19 2.53 -8.19
C ALA A 287 10.38 1.07 -8.64
N PRO A 288 10.56 0.78 -9.94
CA PRO A 288 10.74 -0.59 -10.44
C PRO A 288 11.85 -1.39 -9.73
N VAL A 289 12.90 -0.71 -9.25
CA VAL A 289 13.99 -1.31 -8.48
C VAL A 289 13.57 -1.79 -7.09
N ASN A 290 12.62 -1.10 -6.45
CA ASN A 290 12.11 -1.41 -5.11
C ASN A 290 10.81 -2.22 -5.14
N ASP A 291 10.14 -2.31 -6.29
CA ASP A 291 8.82 -2.94 -6.44
C ASP A 291 8.78 -4.38 -5.89
N ARG A 292 9.80 -5.19 -6.19
CA ARG A 292 9.90 -6.57 -5.65
C ARG A 292 9.98 -6.60 -4.12
N PHE A 293 10.69 -5.65 -3.53
CA PHE A 293 10.86 -5.57 -2.08
C PHE A 293 9.52 -5.20 -1.41
N VAL A 294 8.81 -4.18 -1.91
CA VAL A 294 7.58 -3.64 -1.30
C VAL A 294 6.31 -4.44 -1.64
N ARG A 295 6.30 -5.24 -2.72
CA ARG A 295 5.14 -6.09 -3.08
C ARG A 295 4.93 -7.29 -2.17
N ARG A 296 5.85 -7.54 -1.25
CA ARG A 296 5.73 -8.68 -0.33
C ARG A 296 4.74 -8.37 0.76
N ARG A 297 3.97 -9.40 1.10
CA ARG A 297 3.08 -9.36 2.25
C ARG A 297 3.88 -9.68 3.51
N LEU A 298 4.03 -8.71 4.39
CA LEU A 298 4.69 -8.88 5.68
C LEU A 298 3.63 -9.04 6.77
N VAL A 299 3.39 -10.29 7.18
CA VAL A 299 2.35 -10.61 8.17
C VAL A 299 2.59 -9.88 9.50
N GLY A 300 3.85 -9.64 9.86
CA GLY A 300 4.23 -8.86 11.06
C GLY A 300 3.76 -7.41 11.06
N PHE A 301 3.42 -6.83 9.90
CA PHE A 301 2.86 -5.48 9.79
C PHE A 301 1.34 -5.45 9.60
N GLN A 302 0.69 -6.61 9.70
CA GLN A 302 -0.75 -6.72 9.54
C GLN A 302 -1.39 -7.04 10.88
N ASN A 303 -2.57 -6.51 11.11
CA ASN A 303 -3.51 -6.95 12.13
C ASN A 303 -4.47 -7.99 11.52
N PRO A 304 -4.60 -9.22 12.08
CA PRO A 304 -5.50 -10.26 11.57
C PRO A 304 -6.98 -9.89 11.65
N MET A 305 -7.36 -8.93 12.50
CA MET A 305 -8.75 -8.47 12.65
C MET A 305 -9.20 -7.55 11.50
N ILE A 306 -8.25 -7.04 10.70
CA ILE A 306 -8.54 -6.14 9.58
C ILE A 306 -8.46 -6.94 8.27
N ALA A 307 -9.61 -7.09 7.61
CA ALA A 307 -9.73 -7.88 6.39
C ALA A 307 -9.04 -7.25 5.16
N GLN A 308 -8.82 -5.93 5.16
CA GLN A 308 -8.24 -5.22 4.03
C GLN A 308 -6.71 -5.41 4.00
N LEU A 309 -6.22 -6.39 3.23
CA LEU A 309 -4.80 -6.71 3.17
C LEU A 309 -4.00 -5.87 2.16
N THR A 310 -4.65 -4.97 1.42
CA THR A 310 -4.06 -4.17 0.35
C THR A 310 -4.56 -2.73 0.40
N GLY A 311 -3.65 -1.78 0.13
CA GLY A 311 -4.00 -0.37 -0.03
C GLY A 311 -4.78 -0.08 -1.31
N GLU A 312 -5.26 1.16 -1.46
CA GLU A 312 -5.90 1.62 -2.70
C GLU A 312 -4.93 1.64 -3.90
N ASP A 313 -3.62 1.64 -3.63
CA ASP A 313 -2.51 1.56 -4.58
C ASP A 313 -2.21 0.14 -5.08
N GLY A 314 -2.88 -0.88 -4.54
CA GLY A 314 -2.67 -2.28 -4.90
C GLY A 314 -1.42 -2.93 -4.29
N TYR A 315 -0.75 -2.26 -3.34
CA TYR A 315 0.36 -2.84 -2.58
C TYR A 315 -0.15 -3.43 -1.26
N PRO A 316 0.58 -4.41 -0.65
CA PRO A 316 0.20 -4.96 0.65
C PRO A 316 0.12 -3.88 1.72
N ALA A 317 -1.02 -3.81 2.40
CA ALA A 317 -1.27 -2.82 3.44
C ALA A 317 -0.50 -3.13 4.73
N THR A 318 -0.04 -2.09 5.41
CA THR A 318 0.24 -2.13 6.86
C THR A 318 -1.01 -1.76 7.66
N HIS A 319 -1.15 -2.35 8.84
CA HIS A 319 -2.18 -2.02 9.84
C HIS A 319 -1.59 -1.35 11.08
N PHE A 320 -0.30 -0.99 11.03
CA PHE A 320 0.39 -0.26 12.09
C PHE A 320 1.04 0.99 11.51
N VAL A 321 1.21 2.01 12.35
CA VAL A 321 1.88 3.26 11.99
C VAL A 321 2.78 3.73 13.12
N GLY A 322 3.89 4.36 12.75
CA GLY A 322 4.70 5.16 13.66
C GLY A 322 4.01 6.48 14.00
N LEU A 323 4.21 6.96 15.22
CA LEU A 323 3.61 8.18 15.71
C LEU A 323 4.56 9.38 15.52
N ALA A 324 4.14 10.33 14.68
CA ALA A 324 4.89 11.55 14.39
C ALA A 324 4.61 12.70 15.36
N GLY A 325 3.60 12.56 16.23
CA GLY A 325 3.24 13.57 17.22
C GLY A 325 1.84 14.13 17.02
N VAL A 326 1.66 15.41 17.38
CA VAL A 326 0.36 16.09 17.43
C VAL A 326 0.30 17.24 16.41
N GLY A 327 -0.79 17.33 15.66
CA GLY A 327 -1.04 18.37 14.67
C GLY A 327 -0.57 18.01 13.25
N GLY A 328 -1.03 18.78 12.26
CA GLY A 328 -0.66 18.55 10.84
C GLY A 328 0.75 19.00 10.48
N GLU A 329 1.37 19.81 11.33
CA GLU A 329 2.67 20.44 11.09
C GLU A 329 3.84 19.48 11.34
N VAL A 330 3.64 18.40 12.11
CA VAL A 330 4.71 17.45 12.47
C VAL A 330 5.26 16.63 11.30
N LEU A 331 4.56 16.64 10.16
CA LEU A 331 5.02 16.00 8.93
C LEU A 331 5.85 16.94 8.03
N ARG A 332 6.04 18.20 8.43
CA ARG A 332 6.89 19.17 7.70
C ARG A 332 8.37 18.98 8.05
N PRO A 333 9.29 19.52 7.24
CA PRO A 333 10.66 19.75 7.67
C PRO A 333 10.65 20.69 8.89
N ASP A 334 11.43 20.35 9.93
CA ASP A 334 11.61 21.14 11.16
C ASP A 334 10.34 21.44 11.97
N PRO A 335 9.59 20.41 12.38
CA PRO A 335 8.40 20.59 13.22
C PRO A 335 8.73 21.11 14.63
N PRO A 336 7.77 21.78 15.31
CA PRO A 336 7.94 22.23 16.69
C PRO A 336 8.26 21.07 17.65
N ARG A 337 9.26 21.25 18.51
CA ARG A 337 9.78 20.18 19.38
C ARG A 337 8.74 19.65 20.39
N ASP A 338 7.85 20.52 20.85
CA ASP A 338 6.75 20.23 21.75
C ASP A 338 5.60 19.46 21.08
N GLN A 339 5.64 19.30 19.76
CA GLN A 339 4.60 18.62 18.99
C GLN A 339 5.10 17.32 18.35
N ILE A 340 6.40 17.09 18.25
CA ILE A 340 6.94 15.88 17.63
C ILE A 340 6.82 14.66 18.52
N GLY A 341 6.49 13.55 17.87
CA GLY A 341 6.62 12.20 18.40
C GLY A 341 7.94 11.56 17.98
N VAL A 342 8.04 10.26 18.26
CA VAL A 342 9.27 9.49 18.03
C VAL A 342 9.59 9.32 16.54
N PHE A 343 8.57 9.23 15.67
CA PHE A 343 8.75 9.12 14.22
C PHE A 343 8.56 10.46 13.50
N ALA A 344 9.39 11.44 13.84
CA ALA A 344 9.49 12.68 13.07
C ALA A 344 10.18 12.44 11.71
N PRO A 345 9.69 13.04 10.60
CA PRO A 345 10.39 12.97 9.32
C PRO A 345 11.80 13.56 9.44
N ASP A 346 12.78 12.90 8.83
CA ASP A 346 14.17 13.38 8.74
C ASP A 346 14.93 13.56 10.06
N GLN A 347 14.30 13.25 11.19
CA GLN A 347 14.91 13.33 12.51
C GLN A 347 15.03 11.94 13.12
N ARG A 348 16.15 11.71 13.80
CA ARG A 348 16.36 10.55 14.66
C ARG A 348 16.18 11.02 16.09
N ILE A 349 15.25 10.40 16.80
CA ILE A 349 14.96 10.74 18.19
C ILE A 349 15.77 9.81 19.09
N THR A 350 16.67 10.36 19.90
CA THR A 350 17.43 9.60 20.90
C THR A 350 16.60 9.40 22.17
N VAL A 351 16.98 8.42 22.99
CA VAL A 351 16.33 8.16 24.28
C VAL A 351 16.33 9.40 25.17
N GLU A 352 17.43 10.16 25.18
CA GLU A 352 17.61 11.36 26.00
C GLU A 352 16.73 12.54 25.54
N GLN A 353 16.24 12.49 24.30
CA GLN A 353 15.32 13.51 23.79
C GLN A 353 13.87 13.26 24.24
N ILE A 354 13.55 12.05 24.70
CA ILE A 354 12.23 11.66 25.21
C ILE A 354 12.12 12.05 26.69
N ARG A 355 11.64 13.25 26.95
CA ARG A 355 11.55 13.86 28.28
C ARG A 355 10.34 13.43 29.08
N ASP A 356 9.25 13.07 28.39
CA ASP A 356 8.02 12.56 29.03
C ASP A 356 8.20 11.17 29.67
N GLY A 357 9.35 10.53 29.41
CA GLY A 357 9.69 9.21 29.89
C GLY A 357 9.24 8.10 28.92
N LEU A 358 10.11 7.10 28.74
CA LEU A 358 9.90 6.00 27.79
C LEU A 358 8.60 5.22 28.04
N ALA A 359 8.20 5.10 29.30
CA ALA A 359 7.00 4.41 29.73
C ALA A 359 5.69 5.15 29.40
N GLN A 360 5.77 6.45 29.11
CA GLN A 360 4.62 7.32 28.81
C GLN A 360 4.55 7.72 27.33
N THR A 361 5.65 7.56 26.59
CA THR A 361 5.72 7.92 25.18
C THR A 361 5.31 6.76 24.29
N ALA A 362 4.29 6.98 23.46
CA ALA A 362 3.81 6.06 22.45
C ALA A 362 4.64 6.15 21.16
N VAL A 363 4.95 5.00 20.56
CA VAL A 363 5.84 4.88 19.40
C VAL A 363 5.11 4.33 18.17
N VAL A 364 4.39 3.22 18.34
CA VAL A 364 3.61 2.58 17.25
C VAL A 364 2.18 2.34 17.71
N THR A 365 1.23 2.45 16.80
CA THR A 365 -0.17 2.08 17.08
C THR A 365 -0.85 1.43 15.89
N GLY A 366 -2.03 0.84 16.12
CA GLY A 366 -2.89 0.27 15.08
C GLY A 366 -3.65 1.31 14.28
N VAL A 367 -3.88 1.02 13.00
CA VAL A 367 -4.77 1.79 12.12
C VAL A 367 -5.75 0.87 11.41
N GLN A 368 -6.97 1.36 11.20
CA GLN A 368 -8.04 0.62 10.53
C GLN A 368 -8.57 1.28 9.25
N SER A 369 -8.15 2.51 8.97
CA SER A 369 -8.53 3.24 7.76
C SER A 369 -7.33 3.97 7.16
N GLN A 370 -7.47 4.46 5.92
CA GLN A 370 -6.39 5.10 5.14
C GLN A 370 -5.14 4.19 5.00
N LEU A 371 -5.39 2.89 4.83
CA LEU A 371 -4.35 1.88 4.72
C LEU A 371 -3.57 2.03 3.40
N GLY A 372 -2.26 1.77 3.45
CA GLY A 372 -1.38 1.81 2.28
C GLY A 372 -0.17 0.91 2.45
N SER A 373 0.71 0.90 1.44
CA SER A 373 1.93 0.10 1.44
C SER A 373 2.76 0.29 2.71
N TRP A 374 3.19 -0.80 3.34
CA TRP A 374 4.16 -0.73 4.44
C TRP A 374 5.51 -0.13 4.01
N GLY A 375 5.82 -0.13 2.71
CA GLY A 375 7.04 0.48 2.19
C GLY A 375 6.93 1.98 1.94
N ALA A 376 5.71 2.53 1.87
CA ALA A 376 5.48 3.93 1.55
C ALA A 376 5.65 4.82 2.79
N GLY A 377 6.44 5.88 2.69
CA GLY A 377 6.44 6.95 3.68
C GLY A 377 5.10 7.70 3.73
N GLY A 378 4.98 8.59 4.72
CA GLY A 378 3.79 9.43 4.94
C GLY A 378 2.65 8.69 5.66
N LEU A 379 1.41 9.11 5.38
CA LEU A 379 0.18 8.62 6.05
C LEU A 379 0.01 7.10 6.16
N PRO A 380 0.46 6.27 5.19
CA PRO A 380 0.37 4.83 5.30
C PRO A 380 1.14 4.25 6.48
N THR A 381 2.29 4.81 6.85
CA THR A 381 3.20 4.24 7.86
C THR A 381 3.50 5.17 9.02
N ILE A 382 3.11 6.44 8.94
CA ILE A 382 3.37 7.47 9.93
C ILE A 382 2.14 8.36 10.04
N ARG A 383 1.68 8.63 11.26
CA ARG A 383 0.53 9.53 11.49
C ARG A 383 0.77 10.46 12.66
N SER A 384 0.09 11.60 12.58
CA SER A 384 -0.07 12.51 13.70
C SER A 384 -1.51 12.50 14.16
N PHE A 385 -1.74 12.87 15.43
CA PHE A 385 -3.07 13.09 15.94
C PHE A 385 -3.50 14.53 15.67
N GLN A 386 -4.59 14.70 14.93
CA GLN A 386 -5.08 16.00 14.48
C GLN A 386 -6.51 16.26 14.97
N SER A 387 -7.30 15.22 15.21
CA SER A 387 -8.72 15.40 15.48
C SER A 387 -9.32 14.25 16.28
N GLU A 388 -10.27 14.61 17.15
CA GLU A 388 -11.06 13.67 17.94
C GLU A 388 -12.19 13.03 17.10
N PRO A 389 -12.65 11.82 17.48
CA PRO A 389 -12.20 11.00 18.61
C PRO A 389 -10.83 10.34 18.37
N VAL A 390 -10.13 9.95 19.44
CA VAL A 390 -8.82 9.27 19.34
C VAL A 390 -8.93 7.94 18.59
N VAL A 391 -9.87 7.09 19.01
CA VAL A 391 -10.06 5.76 18.45
C VAL A 391 -11.21 5.81 17.44
N GLU A 392 -11.00 5.19 16.28
CA GLU A 392 -11.96 5.21 15.15
C GLU A 392 -12.27 6.62 14.61
N GLY A 393 -11.40 7.59 14.90
CA GLY A 393 -11.52 8.96 14.44
C GLY A 393 -11.12 9.19 12.98
N PRO A 394 -11.15 10.46 12.54
CA PRO A 394 -10.76 10.85 11.19
C PRO A 394 -9.30 10.49 10.88
N ASP A 395 -8.43 10.45 11.88
CA ASP A 395 -7.02 10.09 11.75
C ASP A 395 -6.81 8.58 11.54
N GLY A 396 -7.86 7.77 11.71
CA GLY A 396 -7.90 6.37 11.32
C GLY A 396 -7.20 5.38 12.27
N PHE A 397 -6.84 5.83 13.47
CA PHE A 397 -6.35 4.96 14.54
C PHE A 397 -7.41 3.91 14.93
N GLY A 398 -6.95 2.69 15.21
CA GLY A 398 -7.80 1.59 15.66
C GLY A 398 -7.15 0.22 15.43
N THR A 399 -7.46 -0.73 16.30
CA THR A 399 -6.99 -2.12 16.22
C THR A 399 -8.06 -3.12 15.78
N GLY A 400 -9.22 -2.64 15.33
CA GLY A 400 -10.38 -3.50 15.02
C GLY A 400 -11.08 -4.07 16.26
N THR A 401 -10.60 -3.72 17.45
CA THR A 401 -11.28 -3.92 18.73
C THR A 401 -12.19 -2.73 19.00
N ASN A 402 -13.47 -2.97 19.24
CA ASN A 402 -14.45 -1.89 19.42
C ASN A 402 -14.05 -0.99 20.59
N GLY A 403 -13.75 0.28 20.29
CA GLY A 403 -13.50 1.30 21.31
C GLY A 403 -12.18 1.15 22.07
N SER A 404 -11.19 0.45 21.54
CA SER A 404 -9.84 0.43 22.12
C SER A 404 -8.75 0.38 21.06
N LEU A 405 -7.55 0.78 21.47
CA LEU A 405 -6.37 0.89 20.63
C LEU A 405 -5.20 0.21 21.33
N LEU A 406 -4.48 -0.69 20.66
CA LEU A 406 -3.17 -1.09 21.14
C LEU A 406 -2.15 0.00 20.82
N VAL A 407 -1.23 0.24 21.75
CA VAL A 407 -0.13 1.19 21.62
C VAL A 407 1.16 0.54 22.10
N LEU A 408 2.20 0.58 21.28
CA LEU A 408 3.56 0.20 21.64
C LEU A 408 4.26 1.42 22.23
N MET A 409 4.70 1.31 23.46
CA MET A 409 5.40 2.36 24.20
C MET A 409 6.91 2.36 23.88
N ALA A 410 7.58 3.46 24.17
CA ALA A 410 9.02 3.63 23.91
C ALA A 410 9.90 2.80 24.85
N ASP A 411 9.37 2.25 25.93
CA ASP A 411 10.03 1.22 26.75
C ASP A 411 9.80 -0.20 26.22
N GLY A 412 9.08 -0.34 25.10
CA GLY A 412 8.77 -1.61 24.45
C GLY A 412 7.52 -2.31 24.98
N ARG A 413 6.85 -1.79 26.01
CA ARG A 413 5.59 -2.40 26.49
C ARG A 413 4.44 -2.14 25.52
N VAL A 414 3.52 -3.08 25.46
CA VAL A 414 2.26 -2.96 24.74
C VAL A 414 1.14 -2.60 25.73
N GLN A 415 0.37 -1.57 25.44
CA GLN A 415 -0.74 -1.12 26.27
C GLN A 415 -2.04 -1.04 25.47
N ILE A 416 -3.17 -1.31 26.13
CA ILE A 416 -4.51 -1.06 25.58
C ILE A 416 -4.96 0.32 26.07
N VAL A 417 -5.20 1.24 25.14
CA VAL A 417 -5.76 2.57 25.39
C VAL A 417 -7.25 2.54 25.06
N SER A 418 -8.07 3.00 26.00
CA SER A 418 -9.52 3.12 25.79
C SER A 418 -9.85 4.21 24.77
N GLY A 419 -10.92 4.04 23.99
CA GLY A 419 -11.49 5.09 23.15
C GLY A 419 -12.03 6.28 23.95
N ASP A 420 -12.32 6.08 25.24
CA ASP A 420 -12.73 7.12 26.19
C ASP A 420 -11.55 7.82 26.87
N VAL A 421 -10.32 7.58 26.42
CA VAL A 421 -9.14 8.30 26.93
C VAL A 421 -9.32 9.80 26.74
N ASP A 422 -8.92 10.59 27.73
CA ASP A 422 -8.88 12.04 27.59
C ASP A 422 -7.96 12.41 26.41
N PRO A 423 -8.45 13.17 25.42
CA PRO A 423 -7.64 13.57 24.26
C PRO A 423 -6.34 14.27 24.63
N ASP A 424 -6.29 15.01 25.74
CA ASP A 424 -5.07 15.69 26.20
C ASP A 424 -4.04 14.70 26.74
N VAL A 425 -4.49 13.66 27.46
CA VAL A 425 -3.63 12.56 27.89
C VAL A 425 -3.07 11.84 26.66
N PHE A 426 -3.91 11.56 25.66
CA PHE A 426 -3.43 10.93 24.43
C PHE A 426 -2.44 11.83 23.67
N ARG A 427 -2.68 13.14 23.58
CA ARG A 427 -1.73 14.11 22.99
C ARG A 427 -0.37 14.04 23.67
N GLN A 428 -0.34 14.04 25.01
CA GLN A 428 0.90 13.93 25.78
C GLN A 428 1.65 12.62 25.50
N MET A 429 0.93 11.50 25.37
CA MET A 429 1.55 10.23 25.01
C MET A 429 2.21 10.25 23.62
N LEU A 430 1.75 11.10 22.70
CA LEU A 430 2.27 11.13 21.32
C LEU A 430 3.50 12.03 21.15
N THR A 431 3.83 12.86 22.12
CA THR A 431 4.96 13.79 22.06
C THR A 431 6.18 13.24 22.81
N ILE A 432 7.35 13.81 22.52
CA ILE A 432 8.59 13.50 23.27
C ILE A 432 8.89 14.53 24.38
N ASP A 433 8.12 15.62 24.44
CA ASP A 433 8.28 16.78 25.35
C ASP A 433 6.90 17.44 25.62
N GLY A 434 5.94 16.63 26.07
CA GLY A 434 4.54 16.93 26.29
C GLY A 434 4.22 17.69 27.59
N GLU A 435 5.14 17.73 28.56
CA GLU A 435 4.96 18.54 29.78
C GLU A 435 4.76 20.05 29.48
N ASN A 436 5.17 20.51 28.29
CA ASN A 436 5.03 21.91 27.86
C ASN A 436 3.88 22.16 26.88
N SER A 437 3.23 21.12 26.35
CA SER A 437 2.27 21.24 25.24
C SER A 437 0.83 21.45 25.69
N THR A 438 0.50 21.15 26.95
CA THR A 438 -0.65 21.78 27.61
C THR A 438 -0.31 23.23 27.76
N GLY A 439 -0.59 24.00 26.71
CA GLY A 439 -0.63 25.43 26.80
C GLY A 439 -1.39 25.74 28.08
N SER A 440 -0.68 26.35 29.01
CA SER A 440 -1.18 27.55 29.66
C SER A 440 -1.63 28.51 28.55
N GLY A 441 -2.72 28.17 27.85
CA GLY A 441 -3.75 29.16 27.67
C GLY A 441 -3.91 29.70 29.08
N GLU A 442 -3.38 30.89 29.30
CA GLU A 442 -4.12 31.89 30.02
C GLU A 442 -5.57 31.72 29.56
N GLN A 443 -6.28 30.83 30.23
CA GLN A 443 -7.65 31.02 30.57
C GLN A 443 -7.58 32.33 31.35
N GLU A 444 -7.61 33.43 30.58
CA GLU A 444 -7.68 34.79 31.00
C GLU A 444 -8.79 34.77 32.03
N SER A 445 -8.38 34.62 33.27
CA SER A 445 -9.27 34.50 34.39
C SER A 445 -10.01 35.82 34.33
N ALA A 446 -11.29 35.75 33.98
CA ALA A 446 -12.14 36.91 33.87
C ALA A 446 -11.81 37.80 35.07
N PRO A 447 -11.51 39.09 34.86
CA PRO A 447 -11.01 39.95 35.92
C PRO A 447 -11.92 39.79 37.13
N ASP A 448 -11.31 39.41 38.25
CA ASP A 448 -11.98 39.27 39.54
C ASP A 448 -12.92 40.47 39.71
N PRO A 449 -14.24 40.25 39.91
CA PRO A 449 -15.12 41.35 40.23
C PRO A 449 -14.63 41.95 41.54
N ALA A 450 -14.07 43.15 41.43
CA ALA A 450 -13.55 43.92 42.53
C ALA A 450 -14.55 43.95 43.70
N GLY A 451 -14.09 43.45 44.85
CA GLY A 451 -14.40 43.99 46.16
C GLY A 451 -15.79 43.72 46.73
N VAL A 452 -15.85 42.74 47.64
CA VAL A 452 -16.59 42.82 48.90
C VAL A 452 -15.76 41.99 49.89
N GLY A 453 -14.96 42.58 50.77
CA GLY A 453 -15.43 43.17 52.02
C GLY A 453 -14.88 42.31 53.16
N GLU A 454 -13.92 42.87 53.88
CA GLU A 454 -13.23 42.27 55.03
C GLU A 454 -14.21 41.82 56.12
N ASP A 455 -13.97 40.65 56.72
CA ASP A 455 -14.40 40.36 58.10
C ASP A 455 -13.34 39.48 58.80
N PRO A 456 -12.69 39.95 59.87
CA PRO A 456 -11.73 39.17 60.64
C PRO A 456 -12.41 38.54 61.86
N GLY A 457 -12.51 37.22 61.88
CA GLY A 457 -13.11 36.51 63.02
C GLY A 457 -12.67 35.07 63.11
N ALA A 458 -11.64 34.84 63.95
CA ALA A 458 -11.42 33.70 64.82
C ALA A 458 -11.94 32.31 64.39
N ASP A 459 -11.04 31.34 64.24
CA ASP A 459 -10.92 30.30 65.27
C ASP A 459 -9.62 29.50 65.09
N GLU A 460 -8.76 29.55 66.12
CA GLU A 460 -7.66 28.61 66.29
C GLU A 460 -8.24 27.31 66.83
N SER A 461 -8.41 26.30 65.96
CA SER A 461 -8.71 24.93 66.39
C SER A 461 -7.54 24.02 66.02
N GLU A 462 -6.63 23.96 66.98
CA GLU A 462 -5.87 22.79 67.44
C GLU A 462 -6.35 21.45 66.84
N MET A 463 -5.67 20.97 65.79
CA MET A 463 -5.80 19.57 65.34
C MET A 463 -4.65 18.74 65.89
N GLN A 464 -5.08 17.74 66.65
CA GLN A 464 -4.32 16.76 67.39
C GLN A 464 -3.34 15.97 66.51
N ALA A 465 -2.17 15.73 67.10
CA ALA A 465 -1.22 14.72 66.67
C ALA A 465 -1.88 13.33 66.70
N GLY A 466 -2.20 12.82 65.51
CA GLY A 466 -2.62 11.44 65.30
C GLY A 466 -1.41 10.51 65.30
N GLU A 467 -1.50 9.49 66.14
CA GLU A 467 -0.52 8.44 66.38
C GLU A 467 -0.13 7.69 65.10
N GLY A 468 1.16 7.36 65.02
CA GLY A 468 1.78 6.68 63.88
C GLY A 468 1.21 5.30 63.63
N LEU A 469 0.77 5.08 62.39
CA LEU A 469 0.60 3.76 61.82
C LEU A 469 1.99 3.31 61.32
N VAL A 470 2.62 2.42 62.09
CA VAL A 470 3.79 1.65 61.62
C VAL A 470 3.25 0.64 60.62
N ILE A 471 3.47 0.91 59.33
CA ILE A 471 3.29 -0.07 58.27
C ILE A 471 4.63 -0.81 58.19
N ASP A 472 4.68 -2.02 58.74
CA ASP A 472 5.77 -2.97 58.47
C ASP A 472 5.71 -3.33 56.98
N GLU A 473 6.52 -2.62 56.19
CA GLU A 473 6.72 -2.84 54.77
C GLU A 473 7.68 -4.03 54.60
N GLU A 474 7.13 -5.23 54.79
CA GLU A 474 7.77 -6.48 54.38
C GLU A 474 7.77 -6.53 52.85
N LEU A 475 8.84 -5.95 52.28
CA LEU A 475 9.15 -5.95 50.85
C LEU A 475 9.19 -7.38 50.32
N ASP A 476 8.11 -7.80 49.67
CA ASP A 476 8.12 -8.97 48.81
C ASP A 476 9.25 -8.81 47.77
N PRO A 477 10.15 -9.79 47.64
CA PRO A 477 11.24 -9.71 46.68
C PRO A 477 10.66 -9.59 45.25
N PRO A 478 11.29 -8.79 44.37
CA PRO A 478 10.81 -8.59 43.02
C PRO A 478 10.62 -9.94 42.31
N LEU A 479 9.40 -10.19 41.84
CA LEU A 479 9.08 -11.32 40.97
C LEU A 479 10.05 -11.31 39.81
N SER A 480 10.96 -12.28 39.78
CA SER A 480 11.85 -12.48 38.65
C SER A 480 10.99 -12.84 37.44
N PRO A 481 11.05 -12.10 36.31
CA PRO A 481 10.30 -12.44 35.12
C PRO A 481 10.74 -13.82 34.67
N GLY A 482 9.83 -14.79 34.80
CA GLY A 482 10.01 -16.10 34.20
C GLY A 482 9.99 -15.92 32.69
N PHE A 483 11.16 -15.96 32.07
CA PHE A 483 11.26 -16.09 30.62
C PHE A 483 10.45 -17.31 30.22
N ALA A 484 9.46 -17.12 29.35
CA ALA A 484 8.81 -18.24 28.67
C ALA A 484 9.95 -19.07 28.06
N GLY A 485 10.03 -20.35 28.45
CA GLY A 485 11.03 -21.25 27.89
C GLY A 485 10.91 -21.24 26.37
N ASP A 486 12.01 -21.56 25.69
CA ASP A 486 12.10 -21.73 24.24
C ASP A 486 11.18 -22.87 23.74
N GLU A 487 9.88 -22.75 23.93
CA GLU A 487 8.87 -23.55 23.27
C GLU A 487 8.91 -23.13 21.81
N GLU A 488 9.55 -23.98 20.98
CA GLU A 488 9.56 -23.89 19.54
C GLU A 488 8.18 -23.48 19.05
N GLN A 489 8.04 -22.21 18.61
CA GLN A 489 6.80 -21.70 18.06
C GLN A 489 6.32 -22.69 16.99
N PRO A 490 5.12 -23.30 17.14
CA PRO A 490 4.67 -24.33 16.23
C PRO A 490 4.59 -23.70 14.84
N SER A 491 5.53 -24.08 13.97
CA SER A 491 5.62 -23.54 12.62
C SER A 491 4.25 -23.62 11.96
N ARG A 492 3.62 -22.46 11.73
CA ARG A 492 2.23 -22.35 11.30
C ARG A 492 2.06 -23.16 10.01
N GLN A 493 1.46 -24.34 10.11
CA GLN A 493 1.18 -25.19 8.96
C GLN A 493 -0.05 -24.61 8.26
N VAL A 494 0.20 -23.93 7.15
CA VAL A 494 -0.87 -23.45 6.26
C VAL A 494 -1.24 -24.62 5.35
N ASP A 495 -2.51 -25.05 5.40
CA ASP A 495 -3.01 -26.09 4.50
C ASP A 495 -3.03 -25.54 3.05
N PRO A 496 -2.21 -26.12 2.15
CA PRO A 496 -2.14 -25.71 0.74
C PRO A 496 -3.50 -25.71 0.02
N ARG A 497 -4.43 -26.58 0.43
CA ARG A 497 -5.75 -26.69 -0.19
C ARG A 497 -6.60 -25.45 0.09
N VAL A 498 -6.50 -24.91 1.30
CA VAL A 498 -7.24 -23.71 1.71
C VAL A 498 -6.74 -22.49 0.95
N THR A 499 -5.43 -22.32 0.80
CA THR A 499 -4.87 -21.17 0.06
C THR A 499 -5.17 -21.25 -1.44
N LEU A 500 -5.13 -22.44 -2.04
CA LEU A 500 -5.52 -22.63 -3.44
C LEU A 500 -7.02 -22.37 -3.69
N ALA A 501 -7.88 -22.62 -2.70
CA ALA A 501 -9.31 -22.35 -2.78
C ALA A 501 -9.68 -20.87 -2.60
N GLN A 502 -8.73 -20.00 -2.20
CA GLN A 502 -8.99 -18.57 -2.00
C GLN A 502 -9.54 -17.92 -3.27
N ARG A 503 -10.65 -17.17 -3.15
CA ARG A 503 -11.30 -16.49 -4.27
C ARG A 503 -10.70 -15.12 -4.53
N LEU A 504 -10.51 -14.81 -5.81
CA LEU A 504 -10.05 -13.53 -6.34
C LEU A 504 -11.19 -12.91 -7.17
N LEU A 505 -11.54 -11.67 -6.85
CA LEU A 505 -12.59 -10.95 -7.57
C LEU A 505 -12.21 -10.72 -9.05
N VAL A 506 -10.96 -10.33 -9.29
CA VAL A 506 -10.38 -10.13 -10.61
C VAL A 506 -8.91 -10.52 -10.57
N TYR A 507 -8.44 -11.27 -11.57
CA TYR A 507 -7.03 -11.53 -11.80
C TYR A 507 -6.69 -11.19 -13.25
N GLU A 508 -5.81 -10.22 -13.45
CA GLU A 508 -5.37 -9.76 -14.76
C GLU A 508 -3.87 -10.03 -14.93
N GLN A 509 -3.54 -10.80 -15.96
CA GLN A 509 -2.18 -11.17 -16.30
C GLN A 509 -1.88 -10.72 -17.73
N ALA A 510 -1.02 -9.71 -17.87
CA ALA A 510 -0.42 -9.38 -19.15
C ALA A 510 0.42 -10.57 -19.66
N VAL A 511 0.61 -10.64 -20.98
CA VAL A 511 1.41 -11.71 -21.61
C VAL A 511 2.83 -11.70 -21.03
N ARG A 512 3.16 -12.73 -20.25
CA ARG A 512 4.48 -12.93 -19.60
C ARG A 512 4.89 -14.40 -19.68
N PRO A 513 6.20 -14.72 -19.57
CA PRO A 513 6.65 -16.11 -19.51
C PRO A 513 5.89 -16.88 -18.42
N ARG A 514 5.38 -18.08 -18.76
CA ARG A 514 4.60 -18.93 -17.86
C ARG A 514 5.31 -19.17 -16.53
N ARG A 515 6.64 -19.30 -16.53
CA ARG A 515 7.47 -19.38 -15.30
C ARG A 515 7.22 -18.23 -14.33
N GLU A 516 7.13 -17.00 -14.83
CA GLU A 516 6.91 -15.82 -13.98
C GLU A 516 5.49 -15.79 -13.43
N VAL A 517 4.51 -16.15 -14.25
CA VAL A 517 3.11 -16.25 -13.83
C VAL A 517 2.94 -17.30 -12.74
N LEU A 518 3.56 -18.48 -12.90
CA LEU A 518 3.56 -19.55 -11.90
C LEU A 518 4.25 -19.13 -10.60
N ARG A 519 5.32 -18.33 -10.67
CA ARG A 519 5.97 -17.77 -9.47
C ARG A 519 5.04 -16.81 -8.72
N GLY A 520 4.35 -15.92 -9.44
CA GLY A 520 3.36 -15.03 -8.82
C GLY A 520 2.21 -15.81 -8.16
N VAL A 521 1.75 -16.89 -8.78
CA VAL A 521 0.74 -17.78 -8.18
C VAL A 521 1.29 -18.46 -6.92
N ALA A 522 2.53 -18.95 -6.94
CA ALA A 522 3.19 -19.56 -5.80
C ALA A 522 3.35 -18.59 -4.61
N GLU A 523 3.68 -17.33 -4.90
CA GLU A 523 3.73 -16.24 -3.91
C GLU A 523 2.34 -15.94 -3.32
N LEU A 524 1.28 -15.93 -4.14
CA LEU A 524 -0.10 -15.75 -3.67
C LEU A 524 -0.54 -16.84 -2.69
N VAL A 525 -0.15 -18.10 -2.93
CA VAL A 525 -0.49 -19.22 -2.03
C VAL A 525 0.47 -19.41 -0.87
N GLY A 526 1.61 -18.71 -0.87
CA GLY A 526 2.66 -18.84 0.15
C GLY A 526 3.37 -20.19 0.13
N LEU A 527 3.50 -20.82 -1.05
CA LEU A 527 4.16 -22.13 -1.20
C LEU A 527 5.40 -21.99 -2.09
N PRO A 528 6.56 -22.58 -1.74
CA PRO A 528 7.69 -22.69 -2.65
C PRO A 528 7.31 -23.42 -3.95
N LEU A 529 7.79 -22.90 -5.07
CA LEU A 529 7.57 -23.48 -6.41
C LEU A 529 8.74 -24.39 -6.80
N ARG A 530 8.43 -25.60 -7.28
CA ARG A 530 9.40 -26.56 -7.81
C ARG A 530 8.98 -27.04 -9.20
N PHE A 531 9.97 -27.44 -9.99
CA PHE A 531 9.79 -27.91 -11.36
C PHE A 531 10.44 -29.29 -11.49
N GLU A 532 9.68 -30.28 -11.95
CA GLU A 532 10.11 -31.68 -12.11
C GLU A 532 9.98 -32.13 -13.58
N GLY A 533 11.12 -32.36 -14.24
CA GLY A 533 11.18 -32.82 -15.64
C GLY A 533 12.21 -32.04 -16.47
N GLU A 534 12.88 -32.73 -17.40
CA GLU A 534 13.95 -32.13 -18.22
C GLU A 534 13.42 -31.30 -19.40
N GLY A 535 12.20 -31.53 -19.87
CA GLY A 535 11.58 -30.83 -21.01
C GLY A 535 10.73 -29.61 -20.64
N LEU A 536 10.72 -29.19 -19.37
CA LEU A 536 9.88 -28.10 -18.87
C LEU A 536 10.27 -26.72 -19.42
N GLU A 537 11.54 -26.51 -19.80
CA GLU A 537 12.07 -25.20 -20.19
C GLU A 537 11.32 -24.56 -21.37
N GLY A 538 10.92 -25.37 -22.36
CA GLY A 538 10.17 -24.88 -23.52
C GLY A 538 8.81 -24.30 -23.11
N PRO A 539 7.91 -25.12 -22.55
CA PRO A 539 6.61 -24.66 -22.05
C PRO A 539 6.71 -23.52 -21.02
N LEU A 540 7.74 -23.49 -20.18
CA LEU A 540 7.89 -22.45 -19.15
C LEU A 540 8.27 -21.07 -19.72
N ARG A 541 8.88 -21.00 -20.90
CA ARG A 541 9.23 -19.75 -21.59
C ARG A 541 8.09 -19.16 -22.42
N GLU A 542 7.06 -19.97 -22.71
CA GLU A 542 5.91 -19.53 -23.48
C GLU A 542 5.17 -18.40 -22.76
N GLY A 543 4.77 -17.36 -23.51
CA GLY A 543 4.02 -16.24 -22.97
C GLY A 543 2.55 -16.62 -22.73
N VAL A 544 2.05 -16.38 -21.52
CA VAL A 544 0.63 -16.54 -21.17
C VAL A 544 0.07 -15.23 -20.64
N GLY A 545 -1.15 -14.90 -21.06
CA GLY A 545 -1.88 -13.72 -20.59
C GLY A 545 -3.39 -13.97 -20.64
N PHE A 546 -4.11 -13.49 -19.63
CA PHE A 546 -5.55 -13.69 -19.47
C PHE A 546 -6.13 -12.75 -18.42
N ILE A 547 -7.44 -12.53 -18.49
CA ILE A 547 -8.23 -11.83 -17.47
C ILE A 547 -9.29 -12.80 -16.97
N LEU A 548 -9.32 -13.01 -15.65
CA LEU A 548 -10.27 -13.88 -14.96
C LEU A 548 -11.03 -13.07 -13.92
N ARG A 549 -12.29 -13.44 -13.68
CA ARG A 549 -13.17 -12.80 -12.71
C ARG A 549 -13.84 -13.85 -11.85
N ASP A 550 -13.97 -13.57 -10.56
CA ASP A 550 -14.59 -14.45 -9.57
C ASP A 550 -14.02 -15.88 -9.55
N VAL A 551 -12.69 -15.98 -9.63
CA VAL A 551 -11.95 -17.25 -9.75
C VAL A 551 -11.20 -17.61 -8.48
N SER A 552 -10.92 -18.88 -8.24
CA SER A 552 -9.98 -19.29 -7.20
C SER A 552 -8.53 -19.19 -7.66
N VAL A 553 -7.58 -19.14 -6.72
CA VAL A 553 -6.13 -19.20 -7.05
C VAL A 553 -5.80 -20.50 -7.80
N GLN A 554 -6.45 -21.62 -7.46
CA GLN A 554 -6.36 -22.87 -8.22
C GLN A 554 -6.76 -22.70 -9.70
N GLN A 555 -7.86 -22.01 -9.98
CA GLN A 555 -8.30 -21.77 -11.35
C GLN A 555 -7.33 -20.88 -12.12
N VAL A 556 -6.68 -19.91 -11.45
CA VAL A 556 -5.59 -19.11 -12.04
C VAL A 556 -4.42 -20.03 -12.41
N LEU A 557 -4.01 -20.93 -11.50
CA LEU A 557 -2.95 -21.91 -11.74
C LEU A 557 -3.28 -22.81 -12.94
N GLU A 558 -4.45 -23.45 -12.94
CA GLU A 558 -4.92 -24.32 -14.02
C GLU A 558 -4.98 -23.58 -15.36
N ARG A 559 -5.46 -22.33 -15.36
CA ARG A 559 -5.51 -21.50 -16.56
C ARG A 559 -4.11 -21.18 -17.09
N SER A 560 -3.13 -20.97 -16.21
CA SER A 560 -1.74 -20.70 -16.61
C SER A 560 -1.05 -21.91 -17.24
N LEU A 561 -1.46 -23.13 -16.88
CA LEU A 561 -0.93 -24.40 -17.38
C LEU A 561 -1.72 -24.95 -18.59
N ALA A 562 -2.89 -24.40 -18.89
CA ALA A 562 -3.75 -24.88 -19.98
C ALA A 562 -3.02 -24.90 -21.33
N GLY A 563 -3.07 -26.05 -22.03
CA GLY A 563 -2.48 -26.24 -23.36
C GLY A 563 -0.96 -26.46 -23.38
N SER A 564 -0.30 -26.44 -22.23
CA SER A 564 1.17 -26.52 -22.13
C SER A 564 1.75 -27.93 -22.06
N GLY A 565 0.90 -28.94 -21.84
CA GLY A 565 1.34 -30.28 -21.45
C GLY A 565 1.86 -30.36 -20.01
N LEU A 566 1.78 -29.29 -19.21
CA LEU A 566 2.17 -29.30 -17.80
C LEU A 566 0.99 -29.61 -16.88
N SER A 567 1.29 -30.27 -15.76
CA SER A 567 0.39 -30.54 -14.65
C SER A 567 1.01 -30.03 -13.35
N TRP A 568 0.22 -30.01 -12.27
CA TRP A 568 0.68 -29.60 -10.96
C TRP A 568 0.20 -30.55 -9.87
N LYS A 569 0.96 -30.61 -8.77
CA LYS A 569 0.61 -31.32 -7.53
C LYS A 569 1.17 -30.54 -6.34
N VAL A 570 0.62 -30.78 -5.16
CA VAL A 570 1.23 -30.30 -3.90
C VAL A 570 1.97 -31.46 -3.27
N GLU A 571 3.27 -31.31 -3.05
CA GLU A 571 4.08 -32.29 -2.33
C GLU A 571 4.71 -31.65 -1.10
N GLY A 572 4.29 -32.12 0.07
CA GLY A 572 4.65 -31.49 1.34
C GLY A 572 4.20 -30.03 1.37
N ARG A 573 5.17 -29.11 1.41
CA ARG A 573 4.93 -27.65 1.42
C ARG A 573 5.24 -26.98 0.08
N ALA A 574 5.45 -27.74 -1.00
CA ALA A 574 5.81 -27.17 -2.30
C ALA A 574 4.71 -27.37 -3.34
N LEU A 575 4.53 -26.35 -4.17
CA LEU A 575 3.80 -26.46 -5.43
C LEU A 575 4.75 -27.02 -6.48
N VAL A 576 4.47 -28.22 -6.97
CA VAL A 576 5.33 -28.92 -7.93
C VAL A 576 4.67 -28.92 -9.30
N ILE A 577 5.38 -28.40 -10.31
CA ILE A 577 4.97 -28.39 -11.71
C ILE A 577 5.75 -29.47 -12.45
N PHE A 578 5.05 -30.34 -13.18
CA PHE A 578 5.65 -31.48 -13.87
C PHE A 578 5.02 -31.71 -15.25
N GLU A 579 5.69 -32.48 -16.10
CA GLU A 579 5.16 -32.83 -17.42
C GLU A 579 4.04 -33.86 -17.33
N THR A 580 2.92 -33.59 -18.01
CA THR A 580 1.85 -34.56 -18.16
C THR A 580 2.33 -35.63 -19.14
N PRO A 581 2.41 -36.91 -18.74
CA PRO A 581 2.80 -37.96 -19.67
C PRO A 581 1.84 -37.92 -20.86
N ALA A 582 2.39 -37.83 -22.07
CA ALA A 582 1.60 -37.92 -23.28
C ALA A 582 0.77 -39.20 -23.17
N LYS A 583 -0.56 -39.09 -23.30
CA LYS A 583 -1.43 -40.28 -23.35
C LYS A 583 -0.95 -41.09 -24.54
N THR A 584 -0.14 -42.11 -24.29
CA THR A 584 0.21 -43.13 -25.26
C THR A 584 -1.12 -43.72 -25.65
N GLY A 585 -1.62 -43.37 -26.83
CA GLY A 585 -2.90 -43.85 -27.32
C GLY A 585 -2.85 -45.36 -27.26
N GLY A 586 -3.60 -45.94 -26.31
CA GLY A 586 -3.82 -47.38 -26.26
C GLY A 586 -4.50 -47.74 -27.56
N GLN A 587 -3.73 -48.37 -28.46
CA GLN A 587 -4.27 -49.07 -29.62
C GLN A 587 -5.00 -50.33 -29.18
#